data_AF-A0AAW0A9N2-F1
#
_entry.id   AF-A0AAW0A9N2-F1
#
_cell.length_a   1.000
_cell.length_b   1.000
_cell.length_c   1.000
_cell.angle_alpha   90.00
_cell.angle_beta   90.00
_cell.angle_gamma   90.00
#
_symmetry.space_group_name_H-M   'P 1'
#
loop_
_entity.id
_entity.type
_entity.pdbx_description
1 polymer ?
#
loop_
_entity_poly.entity_id
_entity_poly.type
_entity_poly.pdbx_seq_one_letter_code
_entity_poly.pdbx_strand_id
1 'polypeptide(L)'
;NRCNEWYHLDCARLAEVLRDLIDKFYCSICRHDSPNLQTTFKSRCRRGLEHLDPSSREACHKPARGLLSKYCSDRCGFDNVKQRLHTFAASGGNTDLFWDNVKHAQKPEAVVLSHDPLGSVTLRAQSANKLEPLRAALAEVQRHRSAIARNDALFLRKCLLKLAIDRASQISQCGFDGRLCWDDEFVADRGSAIIEGYDAECTEQWWCTESPQCVRHQGWQIIRANDFEKESAKMDQAILRLATLERQIRNQIEIDG
;
A
#
# COMPACT_ATOMS: atom_id res chain seq x y z
N ASN A 1 -19.93 -18.46 29.82
CA ASN A 1 -19.10 -19.37 30.66
C ASN A 1 -19.37 -19.09 32.13
N ARG A 2 -20.43 -19.66 32.71
CA ARG A 2 -20.73 -19.46 34.14
C ARG A 2 -20.08 -20.53 35.03
N CYS A 3 -19.97 -21.76 34.54
CA CYS A 3 -19.06 -22.77 35.08
C CYS A 3 -17.85 -22.90 34.14
N ASN A 4 -16.64 -23.05 34.70
CA ASN A 4 -15.41 -23.27 33.93
C ASN A 4 -15.06 -24.77 33.81
N GLU A 5 -16.07 -25.63 33.95
CA GLU A 5 -15.92 -27.08 33.85
C GLU A 5 -15.80 -27.54 32.39
N TRP A 6 -15.01 -28.59 32.18
CA TRP A 6 -14.79 -29.21 30.87
C TRP A 6 -15.62 -30.49 30.76
N TYR A 7 -16.29 -30.67 29.63
CA TYR A 7 -17.18 -31.81 29.39
C TYR A 7 -16.75 -32.56 28.14
N HIS A 8 -16.79 -33.90 28.18
CA HIS A 8 -16.75 -34.71 26.97
C HIS A 8 -18.03 -34.47 26.15
N LEU A 9 -17.92 -34.45 24.81
CA LEU A 9 -19.05 -34.22 23.92
C LEU A 9 -20.17 -35.26 24.16
N ASP A 10 -19.81 -36.53 24.29
CA ASP A 10 -20.76 -37.61 24.54
C ASP A 10 -21.48 -37.45 25.88
N CYS A 11 -20.75 -37.10 26.95
CA CYS A 11 -21.34 -36.82 28.26
C CYS A 11 -22.28 -35.60 28.24
N ALA A 12 -22.02 -34.64 27.34
CA ALA A 12 -22.89 -33.50 27.09
C ALA A 12 -24.03 -33.79 26.09
N ARG A 13 -24.15 -35.03 25.60
CA ARG A 13 -25.11 -35.47 24.57
C ARG A 13 -24.97 -34.67 23.26
N LEU A 14 -23.74 -34.37 22.86
CA LEU A 14 -23.41 -33.70 21.60
C LEU A 14 -22.68 -34.68 20.67
N ALA A 15 -23.07 -34.72 19.41
CA ALA A 15 -22.38 -35.52 18.41
C ALA A 15 -20.97 -34.98 18.15
N GLU A 16 -20.00 -35.87 17.92
CA GLU A 16 -18.60 -35.49 17.70
C GLU A 16 -18.41 -34.54 16.51
N VAL A 17 -19.22 -34.69 15.45
CA VAL A 17 -19.20 -33.82 14.27
C VAL A 17 -19.51 -32.35 14.58
N LEU A 18 -20.13 -32.05 15.73
CA LEU A 18 -20.45 -30.70 16.16
C LEU A 18 -19.30 -30.00 16.86
N ARG A 19 -18.20 -30.70 17.17
CA ARG A 19 -17.04 -30.18 17.93
C ARG A 19 -16.60 -28.79 17.46
N ASP A 20 -16.38 -28.63 16.16
CA ASP A 20 -15.89 -27.38 15.57
C ASP A 20 -16.99 -26.33 15.33
N LEU A 21 -18.25 -26.76 15.40
CA LEU A 21 -19.43 -25.93 15.17
C LEU A 21 -19.96 -25.29 16.45
N ILE A 22 -19.59 -25.77 17.64
CA ILE A 22 -20.00 -25.14 18.89
C ILE A 22 -19.40 -23.72 18.96
N ASP A 23 -20.27 -22.71 19.14
CA ASP A 23 -19.90 -21.31 19.31
C ASP A 23 -19.85 -20.94 20.80
N LYS A 24 -20.97 -21.11 21.51
CA LYS A 24 -21.05 -20.98 22.96
C LYS A 24 -21.71 -22.23 23.53
N PHE A 25 -21.05 -22.87 24.49
CA PHE A 25 -21.57 -24.05 25.18
C PHE A 25 -22.12 -23.70 26.56
N TYR A 26 -23.28 -24.27 26.91
CA TYR A 26 -23.84 -24.23 28.25
C TYR A 26 -24.21 -25.65 28.70
N CYS A 27 -23.65 -26.08 29.83
CA CYS A 27 -23.90 -27.42 30.38
C CYS A 27 -25.35 -27.56 30.89
N SER A 28 -25.78 -28.80 31.12
CA SER A 28 -27.14 -29.11 31.61
C SER A 28 -27.50 -28.37 32.89
N ILE A 29 -26.56 -28.23 33.83
CA ILE A 29 -26.76 -27.54 35.11
C ILE A 29 -27.01 -26.05 34.86
N CYS A 30 -26.13 -25.37 34.12
CA CYS A 30 -26.31 -23.95 33.81
C CYS A 30 -27.61 -23.66 33.04
N ARG A 31 -28.02 -24.57 32.14
CA ARG A 31 -29.30 -24.43 31.41
C ARG A 31 -30.51 -24.66 32.31
N HIS A 32 -30.38 -25.49 33.34
CA HIS A 32 -31.43 -25.69 34.33
C HIS A 32 -31.59 -24.44 35.22
N ASP A 33 -30.48 -23.85 35.66
CA ASP A 33 -30.48 -22.64 36.50
C ASP A 33 -30.92 -21.38 35.74
N SER A 34 -30.78 -21.37 34.42
CA SER A 34 -31.17 -20.25 33.57
C SER A 34 -31.70 -20.79 32.24
N PRO A 35 -33.03 -20.99 32.11
CA PRO A 35 -33.66 -21.62 30.94
C PRO A 35 -33.44 -20.86 29.62
N ASN A 36 -33.07 -19.58 29.69
CA ASN A 36 -32.73 -18.75 28.53
C ASN A 36 -31.32 -19.03 27.97
N LEU A 37 -30.50 -19.83 28.64
CA LEU A 37 -29.19 -20.23 28.15
C LEU A 37 -29.32 -21.39 27.16
N GLN A 38 -28.90 -21.16 25.93
CA GLN A 38 -28.85 -22.18 24.89
C GLN A 38 -27.46 -22.22 24.26
N THR A 39 -26.98 -23.44 24.01
CA THR A 39 -25.75 -23.67 23.25
C THR A 39 -25.94 -23.14 21.83
N THR A 40 -25.09 -22.22 21.40
CA THR A 40 -25.12 -21.65 20.04
C THR A 40 -24.11 -22.37 19.16
N PHE A 41 -24.40 -22.37 17.85
CA PHE A 41 -23.56 -23.02 16.86
C PHE A 41 -23.20 -22.07 15.72
N LYS A 42 -21.98 -22.21 15.22
CA LYS A 42 -21.50 -21.59 13.98
C LYS A 42 -22.23 -22.23 12.80
N SER A 43 -22.50 -21.43 11.77
CA SER A 43 -23.03 -21.95 10.51
C SER A 43 -22.05 -22.96 9.90
N ARG A 44 -22.53 -24.17 9.61
CA ARG A 44 -21.75 -25.21 8.93
C ARG A 44 -21.49 -24.84 7.46
N CYS A 45 -20.40 -25.34 6.90
CA CYS A 45 -20.08 -25.18 5.48
C CYS A 45 -21.24 -25.65 4.58
N ARG A 46 -21.67 -24.77 3.66
CA ARG A 46 -22.78 -25.03 2.72
C ARG A 46 -22.58 -26.27 1.86
N ARG A 47 -21.35 -26.57 1.44
CA ARG A 47 -21.04 -27.81 0.70
C ARG A 47 -21.43 -29.06 1.50
N GLY A 48 -21.18 -29.07 2.81
CA GLY A 48 -21.56 -30.20 3.66
C GLY A 48 -23.06 -30.29 3.90
N LEU A 49 -23.74 -29.14 3.98
CA LEU A 49 -25.20 -29.07 4.09
C LEU A 49 -25.92 -29.52 2.82
N GLU A 50 -25.33 -29.27 1.65
CA GLU A 50 -25.86 -29.67 0.33
C GLU A 50 -25.31 -31.03 -0.14
N HIS A 51 -24.63 -31.78 0.74
CA HIS A 51 -24.23 -33.15 0.44
C HIS A 51 -25.46 -34.06 0.36
N LEU A 52 -25.40 -35.13 -0.44
CA LEU A 52 -26.51 -36.08 -0.60
C LEU A 52 -26.97 -36.69 0.73
N ASP A 53 -25.99 -36.96 1.61
CA ASP A 53 -26.22 -37.27 3.01
C ASP A 53 -25.42 -36.28 3.89
N PRO A 54 -26.05 -35.21 4.41
CA PRO A 54 -25.36 -34.22 5.22
C PRO A 54 -24.81 -34.76 6.54
N SER A 55 -25.30 -35.91 7.02
CA SER A 55 -24.86 -36.51 8.29
C SER A 55 -23.68 -37.46 8.10
N SER A 56 -23.38 -37.84 6.86
CA SER A 56 -22.30 -38.78 6.53
C SER A 56 -20.91 -38.21 6.84
N ARG A 57 -19.91 -39.09 6.94
CA ARG A 57 -18.51 -38.69 7.19
C ARG A 57 -17.86 -38.00 5.99
N GLU A 58 -18.41 -38.22 4.80
CA GLU A 58 -17.99 -37.64 3.52
C GLU A 58 -18.46 -36.18 3.39
N ALA A 59 -19.53 -35.79 4.10
CA ALA A 59 -19.99 -34.43 4.15
C ALA A 59 -19.03 -33.53 4.96
N CYS A 60 -18.84 -32.27 4.52
CA CYS A 60 -17.98 -31.33 5.25
C CYS A 60 -18.65 -30.83 6.54
N HIS A 61 -18.08 -31.11 7.71
CA HIS A 61 -18.61 -30.68 9.02
C HIS A 61 -17.93 -29.41 9.58
N LYS A 62 -17.04 -28.79 8.81
CA LYS A 62 -16.32 -27.58 9.26
C LYS A 62 -17.23 -26.34 9.28
N PRO A 63 -16.98 -25.38 10.21
CA PRO A 63 -17.67 -24.10 10.22
C PRO A 63 -17.37 -23.30 8.94
N ALA A 64 -18.38 -22.58 8.45
CA ALA A 64 -18.21 -21.57 7.42
C ALA A 64 -17.43 -20.36 7.96
N ARG A 65 -16.81 -19.57 7.08
CA ARG A 65 -16.03 -18.37 7.46
C ARG A 65 -16.94 -17.15 7.76
N GLY A 66 -18.07 -17.39 8.43
CA GLY A 66 -19.01 -16.37 8.87
C GLY A 66 -19.58 -15.52 7.74
N LEU A 67 -19.61 -14.20 7.95
CA LEU A 67 -20.21 -13.23 7.03
C LEU A 67 -19.50 -13.15 5.67
N LEU A 68 -18.22 -13.53 5.59
CA LEU A 68 -17.42 -13.42 4.37
C LEU A 68 -17.63 -14.60 3.41
N SER A 69 -18.01 -15.78 3.92
CA SER A 69 -18.17 -16.95 3.07
C SER A 69 -19.08 -17.99 3.69
N LYS A 70 -19.95 -18.57 2.85
CA LYS A 70 -20.80 -19.73 3.15
C LYS A 70 -20.02 -21.04 3.24
N TYR A 71 -18.71 -21.02 2.95
CA TYR A 71 -17.84 -22.20 2.90
C TYR A 71 -16.69 -22.09 3.89
N CYS A 72 -16.22 -23.24 4.39
CA CYS A 72 -15.06 -23.31 5.27
C CYS A 72 -13.74 -23.02 4.54
N SER A 73 -13.70 -23.24 3.22
CA SER A 73 -12.52 -23.04 2.38
C SER A 73 -12.91 -22.71 0.94
N ASP A 74 -11.98 -22.13 0.19
CA ASP A 74 -12.19 -21.80 -1.23
C ASP A 74 -12.38 -23.07 -2.06
N ARG A 75 -11.65 -24.14 -1.73
CA ARG A 75 -11.86 -25.48 -2.32
C ARG A 75 -13.28 -26.00 -2.12
N CYS A 76 -13.85 -25.89 -0.91
CA CYS A 76 -15.24 -26.33 -0.69
C CYS A 76 -16.25 -25.47 -1.46
N GLY A 77 -15.97 -24.16 -1.63
CA GLY A 77 -16.79 -23.30 -2.48
C GLY A 77 -16.71 -23.70 -3.95
N PHE A 78 -15.50 -23.93 -4.46
CA PHE A 78 -15.27 -24.36 -5.84
C PHE A 78 -15.91 -25.72 -6.13
N ASP A 79 -15.70 -26.72 -5.27
CA ASP A 79 -16.29 -28.05 -5.44
C ASP A 79 -17.83 -27.99 -5.48
N ASN A 80 -18.44 -27.15 -4.63
CA ASN A 80 -19.90 -26.95 -4.63
C ASN A 80 -20.39 -26.28 -5.91
N VAL A 81 -19.72 -25.20 -6.37
CA VAL A 81 -20.07 -24.53 -7.63
C VAL A 81 -19.91 -25.48 -8.82
N LYS A 82 -18.82 -26.26 -8.86
CA LYS A 82 -18.58 -27.27 -9.88
C LYS A 82 -19.70 -28.32 -9.93
N GLN A 83 -20.11 -28.84 -8.78
CA GLN A 83 -21.22 -29.79 -8.70
C GLN A 83 -22.53 -29.18 -9.22
N ARG A 84 -22.84 -27.95 -8.81
CA ARG A 84 -24.05 -27.24 -9.27
C ARG A 84 -24.04 -26.96 -10.77
N LEU A 85 -22.89 -26.59 -11.33
CA LEU A 85 -22.71 -26.41 -12.78
C LEU A 85 -22.92 -27.74 -13.52
N HIS A 86 -22.37 -28.85 -13.01
CA HIS A 86 -22.62 -30.18 -13.59
C HIS A 86 -24.10 -30.54 -13.59
N THR A 87 -24.81 -30.34 -12.47
CA THR A 87 -26.25 -30.60 -12.39
C THR A 87 -27.04 -29.70 -13.35
N PHE A 88 -26.71 -28.42 -13.42
CA PHE A 88 -27.36 -27.48 -14.33
C PHE A 88 -27.16 -27.85 -15.81
N ALA A 89 -25.92 -28.20 -16.19
CA ALA A 89 -25.62 -28.66 -17.54
C ALA A 89 -26.36 -29.97 -17.87
N ALA A 90 -26.42 -30.92 -16.92
CA ALA A 90 -27.16 -32.17 -17.09
C ALA A 90 -28.68 -31.94 -17.28
N SER A 91 -29.23 -30.85 -16.74
CA SER A 91 -30.62 -30.43 -16.95
C SER A 91 -30.85 -29.61 -18.23
N GLY A 92 -29.86 -29.53 -19.13
CA GLY A 92 -29.97 -28.81 -20.41
C GLY A 92 -29.63 -27.30 -20.32
N GLY A 93 -29.02 -26.85 -19.22
CA GLY A 93 -28.61 -25.47 -19.06
C GLY A 93 -27.35 -25.12 -19.87
N ASN A 94 -27.32 -23.93 -20.48
CA ASN A 94 -26.15 -23.41 -21.19
C ASN A 94 -25.15 -22.77 -20.21
N THR A 95 -23.99 -23.39 -20.03
CA THR A 95 -22.94 -22.93 -19.11
C THR A 95 -22.13 -21.74 -19.62
N ASP A 96 -22.13 -21.46 -20.93
CA ASP A 96 -21.33 -20.37 -21.51
C ASP A 96 -21.86 -18.99 -21.07
N LEU A 97 -23.18 -18.87 -20.92
CA LEU A 97 -23.85 -17.67 -20.38
C LEU A 97 -23.47 -17.38 -18.92
N PHE A 98 -22.95 -18.37 -18.19
CA PHE A 98 -22.57 -18.18 -16.79
C PHE A 98 -21.32 -17.30 -16.67
N TRP A 99 -20.34 -17.46 -17.58
CA TRP A 99 -19.10 -16.70 -17.54
C TRP A 99 -19.34 -15.20 -17.67
N ASP A 100 -20.20 -14.79 -18.59
CA ASP A 100 -20.54 -13.37 -18.79
C ASP A 100 -21.15 -12.71 -17.56
N ASN A 101 -21.87 -13.48 -16.75
CA ASN A 101 -22.50 -12.99 -15.53
C ASN A 101 -21.54 -12.93 -14.33
N VAL A 102 -20.43 -13.68 -14.35
CA VAL A 102 -19.50 -13.78 -13.20
C VAL A 102 -18.11 -13.21 -13.46
N LYS A 103 -17.76 -12.87 -14.71
CA LYS A 103 -16.44 -12.33 -15.07
C LYS A 103 -16.04 -11.04 -14.33
N HIS A 104 -17.02 -10.28 -13.85
CA HIS A 104 -16.81 -9.06 -13.07
C HIS A 104 -17.08 -9.25 -11.56
N ALA A 105 -17.35 -10.48 -11.11
CA ALA A 105 -17.64 -10.75 -9.71
C ALA A 105 -16.37 -10.56 -8.86
N GLN A 106 -16.46 -9.68 -7.87
CA GLN A 106 -15.37 -9.44 -6.93
C GLN A 106 -15.58 -10.22 -5.63
N LYS A 107 -14.48 -10.70 -5.04
CA LYS A 107 -14.50 -11.34 -3.72
C LYS A 107 -14.79 -10.27 -2.66
N PRO A 108 -15.82 -10.44 -1.81
CA PRO A 108 -16.03 -9.55 -0.67
C PRO A 108 -14.89 -9.74 0.33
N GLU A 109 -14.18 -8.66 0.65
CA GLU A 109 -13.10 -8.67 1.65
C GLU A 109 -13.59 -8.21 3.02
N ALA A 110 -14.68 -7.44 3.05
CA ALA A 110 -15.34 -7.01 4.28
C ALA A 110 -16.86 -6.97 4.13
N VAL A 111 -17.56 -7.03 5.26
CA VAL A 111 -19.00 -6.83 5.34
C VAL A 111 -19.29 -5.81 6.42
N VAL A 112 -19.98 -4.73 6.05
CA VAL A 112 -20.43 -3.71 6.99
C VAL A 112 -21.82 -4.07 7.48
N LEU A 113 -21.98 -4.07 8.81
CA LEU A 113 -23.24 -4.20 9.52
C LEU A 113 -23.69 -2.80 9.92
N SER A 114 -24.73 -2.27 9.26
CA SER A 114 -25.39 -1.03 9.70
C SER A 114 -26.68 -1.35 10.44
N HIS A 115 -26.81 -0.82 11.65
CA HIS A 115 -28.06 -0.84 12.41
C HIS A 115 -28.87 0.42 12.08
N ASP A 116 -30.06 0.24 11.54
CA ASP A 116 -31.05 1.30 11.42
C ASP A 116 -31.64 1.60 12.82
N PRO A 117 -31.98 2.86 13.18
CA PRO A 117 -32.75 3.17 14.39
C PRO A 117 -34.05 2.38 14.56
N LEU A 118 -34.62 1.79 13.49
CA LEU A 118 -35.76 0.86 13.55
C LEU A 118 -35.38 -0.61 13.79
N GLY A 119 -34.10 -0.93 14.01
CA GLY A 119 -33.60 -2.27 14.34
C GLY A 119 -33.30 -3.16 13.13
N SER A 120 -33.43 -2.66 11.90
CA SER A 120 -33.05 -3.40 10.69
C SER A 120 -31.52 -3.48 10.57
N VAL A 121 -31.00 -4.68 10.25
CA VAL A 121 -29.58 -4.92 9.99
C VAL A 121 -29.37 -5.08 8.49
N THR A 122 -28.63 -4.15 7.88
CA THR A 122 -28.24 -4.25 6.47
C THR A 122 -26.79 -4.73 6.35
N LEU A 123 -26.58 -5.77 5.56
CA LEU A 123 -25.26 -6.32 5.23
C LEU A 123 -24.80 -5.74 3.89
N ARG A 124 -23.73 -4.92 3.89
CA ARG A 124 -23.12 -4.42 2.65
C ARG A 124 -21.74 -5.04 2.46
N ALA A 125 -21.59 -5.84 1.41
CA ALA A 125 -20.29 -6.34 0.96
C ALA A 125 -19.45 -5.17 0.43
N GLN A 126 -18.20 -5.09 0.88
CA GLN A 126 -17.19 -4.20 0.32
C GLN A 126 -16.14 -5.05 -0.39
N SER A 127 -15.89 -4.73 -1.65
CA SER A 127 -14.73 -5.22 -2.40
C SER A 127 -13.67 -4.12 -2.40
N ALA A 128 -12.44 -4.48 -2.04
CA ALA A 128 -11.32 -3.55 -2.17
C ALA A 128 -10.95 -3.44 -3.65
N ASN A 129 -11.06 -2.23 -4.22
CA ASN A 129 -10.51 -1.97 -5.54
C ASN A 129 -8.98 -1.91 -5.40
N LYS A 130 -8.30 -3.01 -5.69
CA LYS A 130 -6.84 -3.13 -5.59
C LYS A 130 -6.08 -2.15 -6.49
N LEU A 131 -6.73 -1.62 -7.53
CA LEU A 131 -6.13 -0.67 -8.47
C LEU A 131 -6.02 0.75 -7.90
N GLU A 132 -6.94 1.19 -7.04
CA GLU A 132 -6.93 2.57 -6.53
C GLU A 132 -5.70 2.88 -5.67
N PRO A 133 -5.30 2.02 -4.69
CA PRO A 133 -4.06 2.22 -3.96
C PRO A 133 -2.82 2.22 -4.85
N LEU A 134 -2.78 1.35 -5.88
CA LEU A 134 -1.65 1.28 -6.81
C LEU A 134 -1.55 2.54 -7.68
N ARG A 135 -2.68 3.08 -8.16
CA ARG A 135 -2.73 4.34 -8.90
C ARG A 135 -2.30 5.53 -8.05
N ALA A 136 -2.73 5.56 -6.79
CA ALA A 136 -2.29 6.59 -5.84
C ALA A 136 -0.77 6.51 -5.59
N ALA A 137 -0.24 5.30 -5.39
CA ALA A 137 1.20 5.09 -5.24
C ALA A 137 2.00 5.48 -6.50
N LEU A 138 1.46 5.20 -7.69
CA LEU A 138 2.07 5.63 -8.96
C LEU A 138 2.16 7.16 -9.05
N ALA A 139 1.07 7.87 -8.73
CA ALA A 139 1.03 9.32 -8.72
C ALA A 139 2.03 9.93 -7.72
N GLU A 140 2.18 9.31 -6.54
CA GLU A 140 3.17 9.69 -5.53
C GLU A 140 4.61 9.61 -6.06
N VAL A 141 4.97 8.46 -6.63
CA VAL A 141 6.31 8.23 -7.19
C VAL A 141 6.62 9.21 -8.32
N GLN A 142 5.64 9.47 -9.19
CA GLN A 142 5.80 10.44 -10.29
C GLN A 142 5.99 11.87 -9.78
N ARG A 143 5.30 12.25 -8.70
CA ARG A 143 5.47 13.56 -8.07
C ARG A 143 6.87 13.70 -7.46
N HIS A 144 7.32 12.70 -6.71
CA HIS A 144 8.66 12.69 -6.13
C HIS A 144 9.76 12.75 -7.19
N ARG A 145 9.63 11.98 -8.27
CA ARG A 145 10.60 12.00 -9.37
C ARG A 145 10.68 13.37 -10.03
N SER A 146 9.53 13.99 -10.28
CA SER A 146 9.44 15.33 -10.88
C SER A 146 9.97 16.43 -9.95
N ALA A 147 9.84 16.27 -8.63
CA ALA A 147 10.40 17.20 -7.66
C ALA A 147 11.93 17.14 -7.64
N ILE A 148 12.52 15.94 -7.60
CA ILE A 148 13.99 15.76 -7.60
C ILE A 148 14.60 16.23 -8.94
N ALA A 149 13.93 15.97 -10.06
CA ALA A 149 14.41 16.37 -11.39
C ALA A 149 14.43 17.90 -11.59
N ARG A 150 13.55 18.65 -10.89
CA ARG A 150 13.50 20.12 -10.91
C ARG A 150 14.29 20.74 -9.77
N ASN A 151 15.50 20.22 -9.49
CA ASN A 151 16.35 20.84 -8.48
C ASN A 151 17.02 22.11 -9.04
N ASP A 152 16.24 23.19 -9.03
CA ASP A 152 16.67 24.50 -9.52
C ASP A 152 17.81 25.07 -8.68
N ALA A 153 17.86 24.77 -7.37
CA ALA A 153 18.91 25.25 -6.48
C ALA A 153 20.29 24.70 -6.85
N LEU A 154 20.42 23.40 -7.11
CA LEU A 154 21.69 22.79 -7.54
C LEU A 154 22.11 23.31 -8.92
N PHE A 155 21.16 23.50 -9.83
CA PHE A 155 21.43 24.10 -11.14
C PHE A 155 22.01 25.52 -11.00
N LEU A 156 21.35 26.38 -10.23
CA LEU A 156 21.78 27.75 -9.98
C LEU A 156 23.14 27.81 -9.28
N ARG A 157 23.41 26.93 -8.31
CA ARG A 157 24.73 26.80 -7.66
C ARG A 157 25.84 26.44 -8.64
N LYS A 158 25.58 25.53 -9.59
CA LYS A 158 26.55 25.18 -10.65
C LYS A 158 26.79 26.35 -11.61
N CYS A 159 25.75 27.09 -11.99
CA CYS A 159 25.89 28.32 -12.79
C CYS A 159 26.75 29.36 -12.05
N LEU A 160 26.47 29.60 -10.77
CA LEU A 160 27.22 30.53 -9.93
C LEU A 160 28.70 30.12 -9.82
N LEU A 161 28.97 28.82 -9.63
CA LEU A 161 30.34 28.30 -9.58
C LEU A 161 31.10 28.61 -10.86
N LYS A 162 30.48 28.39 -12.01
CA LYS A 162 31.10 28.69 -13.31
C LYS A 162 31.45 30.17 -13.42
N LEU A 163 30.50 31.05 -13.12
CA LEU A 163 30.72 32.50 -13.13
C LEU A 163 31.80 32.92 -12.13
N ALA A 164 31.90 32.26 -10.97
CA ALA A 164 32.90 32.57 -9.95
C ALA A 164 34.30 32.17 -10.41
N ILE A 165 34.44 31.01 -11.04
CA ILE A 165 35.70 30.53 -11.63
C ILE A 165 36.13 31.47 -12.75
N ASP A 166 35.20 31.82 -13.65
CA ASP A 166 35.47 32.70 -14.78
C ASP A 166 35.95 34.08 -14.29
N ARG A 167 35.26 34.71 -13.31
CA ARG A 167 35.74 35.95 -12.68
C ARG A 167 37.13 35.76 -12.06
N ALA A 168 37.31 34.73 -11.24
CA ALA A 168 38.57 34.50 -10.52
C ALA A 168 39.77 34.33 -11.47
N SER A 169 39.54 33.84 -12.69
CA SER A 169 40.58 33.72 -13.73
C SER A 169 41.02 35.06 -14.32
N GLN A 170 40.17 36.08 -14.23
CA GLN A 170 40.42 37.41 -14.80
C GLN A 170 41.02 38.39 -13.78
N ILE A 171 40.90 38.08 -12.49
CA ILE A 171 41.38 38.94 -11.39
C ILE A 171 42.60 38.29 -10.72
N SER A 172 43.60 39.09 -10.36
CA SER A 172 44.76 38.62 -9.59
C SER A 172 44.47 38.51 -8.08
N GLN A 173 43.34 37.89 -7.74
CA GLN A 173 42.83 37.71 -6.37
C GLN A 173 42.33 36.27 -6.18
N CYS A 174 42.09 35.88 -4.93
CA CYS A 174 41.50 34.58 -4.58
C CYS A 174 40.18 34.29 -5.31
N GLY A 175 39.29 35.29 -5.38
CA GLY A 175 38.07 35.22 -6.16
C GLY A 175 36.98 34.29 -5.62
N PHE A 176 37.17 33.68 -4.44
CA PHE A 176 36.14 32.86 -3.81
C PHE A 176 34.85 33.64 -3.59
N ASP A 177 33.73 33.14 -4.11
CA ASP A 177 32.40 33.73 -3.92
C ASP A 177 31.71 33.09 -2.70
N GLY A 178 31.45 33.89 -1.66
CA GLY A 178 30.81 33.41 -0.43
C GLY A 178 29.41 32.85 -0.64
N ARG A 179 28.73 33.27 -1.71
CA ARG A 179 27.37 32.83 -2.06
C ARG A 179 27.31 31.37 -2.52
N LEU A 180 28.46 30.77 -2.86
CA LEU A 180 28.57 29.33 -3.09
C LEU A 180 28.28 28.48 -1.85
N CYS A 181 28.19 29.10 -0.67
CA CYS A 181 27.87 28.45 0.60
C CYS A 181 26.43 28.64 1.05
N TRP A 182 25.60 29.32 0.26
CA TRP A 182 24.19 29.49 0.60
C TRP A 182 23.46 28.15 0.57
N ASP A 183 22.44 28.04 1.42
CA ASP A 183 21.55 26.89 1.41
C ASP A 183 20.56 26.94 0.24
N ASP A 184 19.85 25.83 0.03
CA ASP A 184 18.92 25.67 -1.08
C ASP A 184 17.74 26.65 -1.03
N GLU A 185 17.32 27.07 0.17
CA GLU A 185 16.20 27.99 0.34
C GLU A 185 16.58 29.40 -0.14
N PHE A 186 17.75 29.89 0.27
CA PHE A 186 18.28 31.16 -0.20
C PHE A 186 18.57 31.16 -1.70
N VAL A 187 19.12 30.06 -2.24
CA VAL A 187 19.38 29.95 -3.68
C VAL A 187 18.07 29.89 -4.47
N ALA A 188 17.04 29.22 -3.97
CA ALA A 188 15.74 29.16 -4.62
C ALA A 188 15.05 30.54 -4.70
N ASP A 189 15.18 31.36 -3.65
CA ASP A 189 14.60 32.71 -3.62
C ASP A 189 15.36 33.69 -4.53
N ARG A 190 16.70 33.69 -4.48
CA ARG A 190 17.52 34.78 -5.05
C ARG A 190 18.48 34.36 -6.16
N GLY A 191 18.65 33.07 -6.39
CA GLY A 191 19.70 32.55 -7.27
C GLY A 191 19.56 33.06 -8.71
N SER A 192 18.37 33.03 -9.30
CA SER A 192 18.18 33.51 -10.68
C SER A 192 18.54 34.98 -10.85
N ALA A 193 18.07 35.86 -9.95
CA ALA A 193 18.38 37.29 -10.01
C ALA A 193 19.90 37.55 -9.85
N ILE A 194 20.59 36.74 -9.05
CA ILE A 194 22.04 36.83 -8.86
C ILE A 194 22.79 36.41 -10.11
N ILE A 195 22.35 35.35 -10.80
CA ILE A 195 22.96 34.90 -12.05
C ILE A 195 22.76 35.94 -13.15
N GLU A 196 21.55 36.50 -13.28
CA GLU A 196 21.23 37.52 -14.29
C GLU A 196 21.97 38.84 -14.06
N GLY A 197 22.11 39.25 -12.79
CA GLY A 197 22.78 40.49 -12.39
C GLY A 197 24.26 40.32 -12.05
N TYR A 198 24.88 39.20 -12.40
CA TYR A 198 26.20 38.83 -11.88
C TYR A 198 27.31 39.82 -12.25
N ASP A 199 27.29 40.33 -13.49
CA ASP A 199 28.26 41.28 -14.03
C ASP A 199 27.80 42.74 -13.90
N ALA A 200 26.65 43.00 -13.26
CA ALA A 200 26.18 44.36 -13.04
C ALA A 200 27.13 45.11 -12.09
N GLU A 201 27.28 46.43 -12.30
CA GLU A 201 28.09 47.28 -11.43
C GLU A 201 27.59 47.19 -9.98
N CYS A 202 28.32 46.43 -9.15
CA CYS A 202 27.94 46.17 -7.77
C CYS A 202 28.76 47.06 -6.84
N THR A 203 28.09 47.79 -5.96
CA THR A 203 28.72 48.66 -4.95
C THR A 203 29.34 47.88 -3.79
N GLU A 204 28.97 46.61 -3.61
CA GLU A 204 29.46 45.74 -2.54
C GLU A 204 30.30 44.59 -3.08
N GLN A 205 31.44 44.34 -2.44
CA GLN A 205 32.36 43.30 -2.84
C GLN A 205 32.03 41.98 -2.12
N TRP A 206 31.50 41.02 -2.88
CA TRP A 206 30.96 39.75 -2.38
C TRP A 206 31.89 38.54 -2.60
N TRP A 207 33.13 38.77 -3.02
CA TRP A 207 34.17 37.75 -3.19
C TRP A 207 35.42 38.05 -2.38
N CYS A 208 36.23 37.01 -2.14
CA CYS A 208 37.51 37.13 -1.45
C CYS A 208 38.53 37.88 -2.32
N THR A 209 39.03 39.01 -1.80
CA THR A 209 40.01 39.88 -2.46
C THR A 209 41.45 39.63 -2.04
N GLU A 210 41.69 38.62 -1.20
CA GLU A 210 43.04 38.22 -0.81
C GLU A 210 43.87 37.75 -2.01
N SER A 211 45.16 37.49 -1.76
CA SER A 211 46.07 36.99 -2.79
C SER A 211 45.54 35.70 -3.45
N PRO A 212 45.96 35.40 -4.69
CA PRO A 212 45.63 34.14 -5.35
C PRO A 212 45.99 32.88 -4.55
N GLN A 213 46.91 33.00 -3.59
CA GLN A 213 47.34 31.91 -2.69
C GLN A 213 46.67 31.99 -1.30
N CYS A 214 45.42 32.47 -1.25
CA CYS A 214 44.62 32.52 -0.03
C CYS A 214 44.48 31.13 0.63
N VAL A 215 45.04 30.99 1.83
CA VAL A 215 45.02 29.72 2.59
C VAL A 215 43.59 29.30 2.98
N ARG A 216 42.70 30.27 3.20
CA ARG A 216 41.32 30.01 3.65
C ARG A 216 40.43 29.37 2.58
N HIS A 217 40.74 29.60 1.31
CA HIS A 217 39.94 29.12 0.18
C HIS A 217 40.80 28.35 -0.83
N GLN A 218 41.87 27.71 -0.36
CA GLN A 218 42.77 26.99 -1.25
C GLN A 218 42.01 25.89 -2.03
N GLY A 219 42.05 25.95 -3.35
CA GLY A 219 41.42 24.96 -4.23
C GLY A 219 39.89 24.96 -4.20
N TRP A 220 39.25 26.07 -3.79
CA TRP A 220 37.80 26.17 -3.65
C TRP A 220 37.03 25.77 -4.92
N GLN A 221 37.61 26.01 -6.11
CA GLN A 221 37.01 25.67 -7.40
C GLN A 221 36.76 24.17 -7.52
N ILE A 222 37.78 23.37 -7.22
CA ILE A 222 37.73 21.90 -7.32
C ILE A 222 36.86 21.33 -6.20
N ILE A 223 37.00 21.86 -4.98
CA ILE A 223 36.21 21.41 -3.84
C ILE A 223 34.71 21.58 -4.12
N ARG A 224 34.30 22.78 -4.54
CA ARG A 224 32.88 23.07 -4.83
C ARG A 224 32.36 22.32 -6.05
N ALA A 225 33.16 22.15 -7.09
CA ALA A 225 32.79 21.32 -8.24
C ALA A 225 32.50 19.87 -7.79
N ASN A 226 33.41 19.27 -7.02
CA ASN A 226 33.24 17.91 -6.50
C ASN A 226 32.01 17.77 -5.58
N ASP A 227 31.73 18.78 -4.75
CA ASP A 227 30.55 18.75 -3.88
C ASP A 227 29.25 18.73 -4.69
N PHE A 228 29.13 19.62 -5.69
CA PHE A 228 27.95 19.68 -6.55
C PHE A 228 27.83 18.47 -7.49
N GLU A 229 28.95 17.86 -7.91
CA GLU A 229 28.95 16.60 -8.65
C GLU A 229 28.46 15.43 -7.80
N LYS A 230 28.93 15.32 -6.56
CA LYS A 230 28.44 14.30 -5.61
C LYS A 230 26.96 14.46 -5.34
N GLU A 231 26.49 15.69 -5.20
CA GLU A 231 25.07 15.99 -5.01
C GLU A 231 24.24 15.60 -6.25
N SER A 232 24.69 15.97 -7.44
CA SER A 232 24.09 15.58 -8.73
C SER A 232 23.97 14.06 -8.84
N ALA A 233 25.05 13.33 -8.56
CA ALA A 233 25.08 11.88 -8.64
C ALA A 233 24.10 11.22 -7.66
N LYS A 234 23.90 11.80 -6.46
CA LYS A 234 22.89 11.31 -5.50
C LYS A 234 21.48 11.49 -6.03
N MET A 235 21.19 12.62 -6.67
CA MET A 235 19.89 12.89 -7.29
C MET A 235 19.62 11.94 -8.45
N ASP A 236 20.61 11.73 -9.33
CA ASP A 236 20.51 10.79 -10.45
C ASP A 236 20.22 9.36 -9.95
N GLN A 237 20.92 8.92 -8.90
CA GLN A 237 20.63 7.64 -8.26
C GLN A 237 19.21 7.56 -7.68
N ALA A 238 18.70 8.64 -7.07
CA ALA A 238 17.35 8.68 -6.54
C ALA A 238 16.30 8.61 -7.66
N ILE A 239 16.50 9.35 -8.76
CA ILE A 239 15.65 9.32 -9.95
C ILE A 239 15.60 7.90 -10.55
N LEU A 240 16.74 7.22 -10.66
CA LEU A 240 16.81 5.84 -11.16
C LEU A 240 16.03 4.84 -10.29
N ARG A 241 16.13 4.97 -8.96
CA ARG A 241 15.36 4.14 -8.02
C ARG A 241 13.85 4.38 -8.18
N LEU A 242 13.43 5.64 -8.25
CA LEU A 242 12.03 5.99 -8.43
C LEU A 242 11.49 5.54 -9.80
N ALA A 243 12.27 5.64 -10.87
CA ALA A 243 11.89 5.14 -12.19
C ALA A 243 11.72 3.61 -12.20
N THR A 244 12.57 2.89 -11.47
CA THR A 244 12.44 1.44 -11.30
C THR A 244 11.16 1.07 -10.56
N LEU A 245 10.87 1.77 -9.45
CA LEU A 245 9.64 1.56 -8.68
C LEU A 245 8.38 1.89 -9.50
N GLU A 246 8.41 2.99 -10.26
CA GLU A 246 7.34 3.37 -11.17
C GLU A 246 7.01 2.24 -12.15
N ARG A 247 8.04 1.64 -12.76
CA ARG A 247 7.87 0.51 -13.68
C ARG A 247 7.24 -0.70 -12.98
N GLN A 248 7.68 -1.02 -11.76
CA GLN A 248 7.10 -2.13 -10.99
C GLN A 248 5.61 -1.90 -10.68
N ILE A 249 5.23 -0.69 -10.27
CA ILE A 249 3.82 -0.36 -9.99
C ILE A 249 2.98 -0.43 -11.26
N ARG A 250 3.47 0.07 -12.40
CA ARG A 250 2.76 -0.03 -13.68
C ARG A 250 2.52 -1.48 -14.09
N ASN A 251 3.55 -2.34 -13.98
CA ASN A 251 3.40 -3.76 -14.26
C ASN A 251 2.36 -4.42 -13.33
N GLN A 252 2.32 -4.04 -12.05
CA GLN A 252 1.35 -4.58 -11.10
C GLN A 252 -0.09 -4.14 -11.45
N ILE A 253 -0.27 -2.89 -11.88
CA ILE A 253 -1.56 -2.37 -12.36
C ILE A 253 -2.04 -3.16 -13.60
N GLU A 254 -1.14 -3.50 -14.52
CA GLU A 254 -1.46 -4.30 -15.72
C GLU A 254 -1.84 -5.74 -15.36
N ILE A 255 -1.28 -6.32 -14.30
CA ILE A 255 -1.62 -7.68 -13.83
C ILE A 255 -2.97 -7.69 -13.09
N ASP A 256 -3.26 -6.65 -12.31
CA ASP A 256 -4.45 -6.58 -11.45
C ASP A 256 -5.67 -5.92 -12.11
N GLY A 257 -5.52 -5.38 -13.33
CA GLY A 257 -6.53 -4.62 -14.08
C GLY A 257 -7.21 -5.40 -15.19
#